data_AF-A0A0N4X1W2-F1
#
_entry.id   AF-A0A0N4X1W2-F1
#
_cell.length_a   1.000
_cell.length_b   1.000
_cell.length_c   1.000
_cell.angle_alpha   90.00
_cell.angle_beta   90.00
_cell.angle_gamma   90.00
#
_symmetry.space_group_name_H-M   'P 1'
#
loop_
_entity.id
_entity.type
_entity.pdbx_description
1 polymer ?
#
loop_
_entity_poly.entity_id
_entity_poly.type
_entity_poly.pdbx_seq_one_letter_code
_entity_poly.pdbx_strand_id
1 'polypeptide(L)'
;MFRLVGLAATFATASLILFLIWSVAPPSDSETALAFPKDLDALRELADLCENAHLPYTVLLFGYAYLYKQAFAIPGSFFLNLLAGALFGVYFGTVLVCILNAVGASFCYILSLLFMRPIVDRYFRQRLLALRRKVMLEQHQLFMFLLGARILPFCPHWLLNICSPFVGISLPLHASTVLIGTFLLLGCWTILH
;
A
#
# COMPACT_ATOMS: atom_id res chain seq x y z
N MET A 1 -0.86 -25.91 -8.23
CA MET A 1 -2.24 -25.59 -7.81
C MET A 1 -2.33 -25.10 -6.37
N PHE A 2 -1.74 -25.77 -5.36
CA PHE A 2 -1.79 -25.37 -3.94
C PHE A 2 -1.41 -23.90 -3.63
N ARG A 3 -0.44 -23.31 -4.34
CA ARG A 3 -0.05 -21.90 -4.13
C ARG A 3 -1.12 -20.90 -4.60
N LEU A 4 -1.79 -21.17 -5.72
CA LEU A 4 -2.89 -20.31 -6.19
C LEU A 4 -4.10 -20.38 -5.23
N VAL A 5 -4.35 -21.56 -4.66
CA VAL A 5 -5.36 -21.74 -3.62
C VAL A 5 -4.98 -20.96 -2.35
N GLY A 6 -3.70 -20.97 -1.96
CA GLY A 6 -3.20 -20.15 -0.86
C GLY A 6 -3.37 -18.65 -1.09
N LEU A 7 -3.14 -18.16 -2.33
CA LEU A 7 -3.39 -16.75 -2.68
C LEU A 7 -4.87 -16.40 -2.54
N ALA A 8 -5.75 -17.24 -3.10
CA ALA A 8 -7.20 -17.07 -2.98
C ALA A 8 -7.66 -17.13 -1.52
N ALA A 9 -7.06 -17.99 -0.70
CA ALA A 9 -7.35 -18.07 0.73
C ALA A 9 -6.88 -16.82 1.48
N THR A 10 -5.68 -16.28 1.19
CA THR A 10 -5.20 -15.02 1.78
C THR A 10 -6.04 -13.83 1.35
N PHE A 11 -6.50 -13.81 0.10
CA PHE A 11 -7.45 -12.81 -0.38
C PHE A 11 -8.77 -12.94 0.37
N ALA A 12 -9.34 -14.15 0.44
CA ALA A 12 -10.59 -14.40 1.14
C ALA A 12 -10.52 -14.07 2.64
N THR A 13 -9.42 -14.40 3.32
CA THR A 13 -9.23 -14.03 4.74
C THR A 13 -9.06 -12.53 4.91
N ALA A 14 -8.33 -11.85 4.03
CA ALA A 14 -8.26 -10.40 4.05
C ALA A 14 -9.64 -9.75 3.80
N SER A 15 -10.39 -10.23 2.81
CA SER A 15 -11.76 -9.77 2.55
C SER A 15 -12.70 -10.07 3.73
N LEU A 16 -12.55 -11.23 4.39
CA LEU A 16 -13.34 -11.61 5.57
C LEU A 16 -13.01 -10.71 6.76
N ILE A 17 -11.74 -10.40 7.00
CA ILE A 17 -11.34 -9.47 8.06
C ILE A 17 -11.86 -8.06 7.77
N LEU A 18 -11.82 -7.61 6.50
CA LEU A 18 -12.42 -6.34 6.09
C LEU A 18 -13.93 -6.31 6.38
N PHE A 19 -14.62 -7.40 6.02
CA PHE A 19 -16.04 -7.58 6.27
C PHE A 19 -16.37 -7.66 7.77
N LEU A 20 -15.51 -8.30 8.57
CA LEU A 20 -15.68 -8.37 10.02
C LEU A 20 -15.49 -7.00 10.68
N ILE A 21 -14.45 -6.25 10.29
CA ILE A 21 -14.24 -4.88 10.76
C ILE A 21 -15.44 -4.01 10.39
N TRP A 22 -15.95 -4.13 9.16
CA TRP A 22 -17.16 -3.45 8.72
C TRP A 22 -18.39 -3.84 9.55
N SER A 23 -18.55 -5.13 9.89
CA SER A 23 -19.68 -5.61 10.67
C SER A 23 -19.64 -5.23 12.15
N VAL A 24 -18.45 -4.90 12.68
CA VAL A 24 -18.24 -4.41 14.05
C VAL A 24 -18.35 -2.88 14.10
N ALA A 25 -18.77 -2.24 13.00
CA ALA A 25 -19.06 -0.81 13.00
C ALA A 25 -20.09 -0.47 14.10
N PRO A 26 -19.80 0.54 14.95
CA PRO A 26 -20.74 0.97 15.97
C PRO A 26 -22.06 1.38 15.29
N PRO A 27 -23.23 1.13 15.92
CA PRO A 27 -24.50 1.54 15.38
C PRO A 27 -24.52 3.07 15.27
N SER A 28 -24.38 3.59 14.06
CA SER A 28 -24.65 5.00 13.76
C SER A 28 -26.16 5.14 13.55
N ASP A 29 -26.81 5.98 14.35
CA ASP A 29 -28.24 6.33 14.28
C ASP A 29 -28.61 7.15 13.03
N SER A 30 -27.98 6.88 11.89
CA SER A 30 -28.22 7.61 10.64
C SER A 30 -28.22 6.62 9.49
N GLU A 31 -29.38 6.50 8.84
CA GLU A 31 -29.66 5.65 7.67
C GLU A 31 -28.87 6.04 6.40
N THR A 32 -27.68 6.61 6.52
CA THR A 32 -26.80 6.84 5.38
C THR A 32 -25.94 5.61 5.17
N ALA A 33 -26.47 4.72 4.33
CA ALA A 33 -25.77 3.58 3.77
C ALA A 33 -24.31 3.95 3.50
N LEU A 34 -23.39 3.23 4.15
CA LEU A 34 -21.96 3.27 3.91
C LEU A 34 -21.67 2.90 2.44
N ALA A 35 -21.87 3.84 1.52
CA ALA A 35 -21.42 3.75 0.15
C ALA A 35 -19.99 4.27 0.12
N PHE A 36 -19.09 3.55 -0.56
CA PHE A 36 -17.70 3.95 -0.77
C PHE A 36 -17.69 5.38 -1.35
N PRO A 37 -17.32 6.41 -0.56
CA PRO A 37 -17.58 7.79 -0.93
C PRO A 37 -16.63 8.14 -2.07
N LYS A 38 -17.21 8.49 -3.23
CA LYS A 38 -16.47 8.91 -4.42
C LYS A 38 -16.12 10.41 -4.38
N ASP A 39 -16.67 11.14 -3.41
CA ASP A 39 -16.64 12.59 -3.33
C ASP A 39 -15.99 13.08 -2.03
N LEU A 40 -15.22 14.17 -2.15
CA LEU A 40 -14.46 14.78 -1.05
C LEU A 40 -15.33 15.27 0.11
N ASP A 41 -16.56 15.69 -0.18
CA ASP A 41 -17.49 16.25 0.81
C ASP A 41 -18.11 15.16 1.70
N ALA A 42 -18.42 13.99 1.13
CA ALA A 42 -18.90 12.82 1.91
C ALA A 42 -17.82 12.24 2.83
N LEU A 43 -16.55 12.38 2.46
CA LEU A 43 -15.40 12.03 3.31
C LEU A 43 -15.21 13.02 4.46
N ARG A 44 -15.58 14.29 4.26
CA ARG A 44 -15.51 15.36 5.26
C ARG A 44 -16.65 15.24 6.28
N GLU A 45 -17.86 14.90 5.82
CA GLU A 45 -18.98 14.57 6.72
C GLU A 45 -18.70 13.32 7.58
N LEU A 46 -18.03 12.30 7.03
CA LEU A 46 -17.58 11.14 7.81
C LEU A 46 -16.46 11.48 8.80
N ALA A 47 -15.61 12.46 8.49
CA ALA A 47 -14.56 12.97 9.37
C ALA A 47 -15.18 13.71 10.57
N ASP A 48 -16.11 14.61 10.30
CA ASP A 48 -16.80 15.43 11.32
C ASP A 48 -17.68 14.57 12.24
N LEU A 49 -18.29 13.49 11.73
CA LEU A 49 -19.01 12.50 12.56
C LEU A 49 -18.07 11.64 13.42
N CYS A 50 -16.82 11.42 13.00
CA CYS A 50 -15.84 10.61 13.73
C CYS A 50 -15.07 11.39 14.81
N GLU A 51 -15.02 12.71 14.74
CA GLU A 51 -14.23 13.56 15.64
C GLU A 51 -14.67 13.45 17.11
N ASN A 52 -15.91 13.03 17.38
CA ASN A 52 -16.50 13.08 18.72
C ASN A 52 -16.64 11.73 19.47
N ALA A 53 -16.31 10.57 18.89
CA ALA A 53 -16.54 9.29 19.60
C ALA A 53 -15.45 8.20 19.49
N HIS A 54 -14.83 7.94 18.32
CA HIS A 54 -13.99 6.72 18.16
C HIS A 54 -12.78 6.85 17.20
N LEU A 55 -11.88 7.80 17.47
CA LEU A 55 -10.60 7.97 16.78
C LEU A 55 -9.80 6.68 16.51
N PRO A 56 -9.65 5.71 17.44
CA PRO A 56 -8.92 4.46 17.17
C PRO A 56 -9.61 3.55 16.15
N TYR A 57 -10.95 3.56 16.07
CA TYR A 57 -11.69 2.76 15.10
C TYR A 57 -11.48 3.28 13.68
N THR A 58 -11.52 4.60 13.49
CA THR A 58 -11.26 5.25 12.20
C THR A 58 -9.84 5.00 11.70
N VAL A 59 -8.84 5.07 12.59
CA VAL A 59 -7.44 4.74 12.26
C VAL A 59 -7.31 3.27 11.84
N LEU A 60 -7.95 2.34 12.56
CA LEU A 60 -7.92 0.92 12.23
C LEU A 60 -8.60 0.62 10.88
N LEU A 61 -9.78 1.18 10.64
CA LEU A 61 -10.53 0.99 9.39
C LEU A 61 -9.75 1.57 8.20
N PHE A 62 -9.28 2.81 8.32
CA PHE A 62 -8.47 3.47 7.30
C PHE A 62 -7.17 2.70 7.04
N GLY A 63 -6.47 2.31 8.11
CA GLY A 63 -5.23 1.55 8.02
C GLY A 63 -5.43 0.20 7.33
N TYR A 64 -6.52 -0.50 7.64
CA TYR A 64 -6.85 -1.77 7.02
C TYR A 64 -7.20 -1.61 5.53
N ALA A 65 -8.03 -0.62 5.17
CA ALA A 65 -8.35 -0.33 3.77
C ALA A 65 -7.10 0.05 2.96
N TYR A 66 -6.21 0.84 3.56
CA TYR A 66 -4.92 1.20 2.96
C TYR A 66 -4.03 -0.04 2.75
N LEU A 67 -3.87 -0.87 3.78
CA LEU A 67 -3.10 -2.11 3.73
C LEU A 67 -3.65 -3.07 2.68
N TYR A 68 -4.97 -3.25 2.63
CA TYR A 68 -5.63 -4.08 1.64
C TYR A 68 -5.32 -3.59 0.23
N LYS A 69 -5.54 -2.30 -0.04
CA LYS A 69 -5.24 -1.69 -1.33
C LYS A 69 -3.78 -1.89 -1.73
N GLN A 70 -2.86 -1.66 -0.79
CA GLN A 70 -1.42 -1.73 -1.03
C GLN A 70 -0.94 -3.17 -1.22
N ALA A 71 -1.48 -4.13 -0.47
CA ALA A 71 -1.18 -5.55 -0.59
C ALA A 71 -1.65 -6.11 -1.94
N PHE A 72 -2.83 -5.67 -2.41
CA PHE A 72 -3.42 -6.08 -3.69
C PHE A 72 -3.04 -5.21 -4.88
N ALA A 73 -2.06 -4.30 -4.71
CA ALA A 73 -1.51 -3.51 -5.82
C ALA A 73 -2.55 -2.64 -6.56
N ILE A 74 -3.63 -2.22 -5.88
CA ILE A 74 -4.72 -1.46 -6.51
C ILE A 74 -4.29 0.01 -6.69
N PRO A 75 -4.36 0.57 -7.92
CA PRO A 75 -3.97 1.96 -8.17
C PRO A 75 -4.89 2.98 -7.46
N GLY A 76 -4.36 4.18 -7.20
CA GLY A 76 -5.11 5.30 -6.59
C GLY A 76 -4.75 5.60 -5.13
N SER A 77 -3.54 5.24 -4.67
CA SER A 77 -3.07 5.53 -3.30
C SER A 77 -3.06 7.03 -3.00
N PHE A 78 -2.96 7.87 -4.04
CA PHE A 78 -3.03 9.33 -3.94
C PHE A 78 -4.29 9.83 -3.19
N PHE A 79 -5.48 9.32 -3.52
CA PHE A 79 -6.72 9.73 -2.86
C PHE A 79 -6.74 9.37 -1.37
N LEU A 80 -6.20 8.20 -1.00
CA LEU A 80 -6.11 7.80 0.41
C LEU A 80 -5.08 8.64 1.17
N ASN A 81 -3.97 9.03 0.53
CA ASN A 81 -2.99 9.90 1.16
C ASN A 81 -3.55 11.30 1.43
N LEU A 82 -4.30 11.85 0.48
CA LEU A 82 -5.01 13.12 0.66
C LEU A 82 -6.03 13.01 1.80
N LEU A 83 -6.80 11.92 1.82
CA LEU A 83 -7.77 11.66 2.88
C LEU A 83 -7.10 11.53 4.26
N ALA A 84 -5.96 10.84 4.37
CA ALA A 84 -5.21 10.76 5.62
C ALA A 84 -4.78 12.14 6.13
N GLY A 85 -4.34 13.03 5.22
CA GLY A 85 -3.99 14.41 5.55
C GLY A 85 -5.19 15.24 5.99
N ALA A 86 -6.36 15.02 5.40
CA ALA A 86 -7.61 15.69 5.79
C ALA A 86 -8.18 15.18 7.12
N LEU A 87 -8.10 13.87 7.40
CA LEU A 87 -8.66 13.25 8.60
C LEU A 87 -7.79 13.43 9.85
N PHE A 88 -6.47 13.26 9.72
CA PHE A 88 -5.55 13.22 10.86
C PHE A 88 -4.61 14.43 10.90
N GLY A 89 -4.75 15.36 9.95
CA GLY A 89 -3.80 16.45 9.73
C GLY A 89 -2.58 16.01 8.93
N VAL A 90 -1.91 16.98 8.31
CA VAL A 90 -0.83 16.71 7.34
C VAL A 90 0.35 15.98 7.99
N TYR A 91 0.74 16.36 9.21
CA TYR A 91 1.86 15.72 9.91
C TYR A 91 1.55 14.29 10.35
N PHE A 92 0.49 14.06 11.13
CA PHE A 92 0.15 12.72 11.61
C PHE A 92 -0.30 11.80 10.47
N GLY A 93 -1.06 12.31 9.50
CA GLY A 93 -1.47 11.58 8.31
C GLY A 93 -0.27 11.10 7.49
N THR A 94 0.74 11.95 7.29
CA THR A 94 1.97 11.57 6.56
C THR A 94 2.74 10.48 7.28
N VAL A 95 2.93 10.60 8.60
CA VAL A 95 3.63 9.57 9.39
C VAL A 95 2.87 8.23 9.34
N LEU A 96 1.55 8.28 9.52
CA LEU A 96 0.69 7.10 9.47
C LEU A 96 0.76 6.40 8.10
N VAL A 97 0.61 7.17 7.01
CA VAL A 97 0.70 6.66 5.65
C VAL A 97 2.08 6.07 5.35
N CYS A 98 3.17 6.69 5.81
CA CYS A 98 4.52 6.14 5.63
C CYS A 98 4.66 4.74 6.25
N ILE A 99 4.17 4.57 7.48
CA ILE A 99 4.19 3.28 8.19
C ILE A 99 3.30 2.27 7.46
N LEU A 100 2.05 2.64 7.15
CA LEU A 100 1.11 1.77 6.44
C LEU A 100 1.63 1.36 5.06
N ASN A 101 2.31 2.26 4.35
CA ASN A 101 2.89 1.95 3.05
C ASN A 101 4.08 1.00 3.14
N ALA A 102 4.97 1.19 4.13
CA ALA A 102 6.09 0.28 4.37
C ALA A 102 5.61 -1.13 4.74
N VAL A 103 4.61 -1.22 5.61
CA VAL A 103 4.00 -2.49 6.02
C VAL A 103 3.27 -3.15 4.85
N GLY A 104 2.43 -2.40 4.12
CA GLY A 104 1.69 -2.90 2.96
C GLY A 104 2.59 -3.35 1.81
N ALA A 105 3.68 -2.62 1.54
CA ALA A 105 4.68 -3.03 0.55
C ALA A 105 5.42 -4.30 0.98
N SER A 106 5.70 -4.46 2.27
CA SER A 106 6.31 -5.68 2.81
C SER A 106 5.36 -6.88 2.67
N PHE A 107 4.07 -6.70 2.94
CA PHE A 107 3.07 -7.74 2.68
C PHE A 107 2.97 -8.09 1.19
N CYS A 108 2.89 -7.08 0.31
CA CYS A 108 2.86 -7.29 -1.13
C CYS A 108 4.11 -8.06 -1.63
N TYR A 109 5.29 -7.70 -1.11
CA TYR A 109 6.55 -8.41 -1.39
C TYR A 109 6.46 -9.89 -1.00
N ILE A 110 5.98 -10.19 0.21
CA ILE A 110 5.87 -11.56 0.72
C ILE A 110 4.85 -12.36 -0.08
N LEU A 111 3.68 -11.78 -0.36
CA LEU A 111 2.64 -12.41 -1.19
C LEU A 111 3.16 -12.70 -2.60
N SER A 112 3.86 -11.74 -3.21
CA SER A 112 4.48 -11.92 -4.53
C SER A 112 5.53 -13.04 -4.51
N LEU A 113 6.40 -13.06 -3.48
CA LEU A 113 7.42 -14.09 -3.34
C LEU A 113 6.82 -15.51 -3.19
N LEU A 114 5.74 -15.64 -2.42
CA LEU A 114 5.09 -16.94 -2.15
C LEU A 114 4.28 -17.44 -3.35
N PHE A 115 3.50 -16.56 -3.98
CA PHE A 115 2.45 -16.96 -4.92
C PHE A 115 2.77 -16.66 -6.39
N MET A 116 3.47 -15.56 -6.69
CA MET A 116 3.72 -15.11 -8.06
C MET A 116 4.96 -15.73 -8.71
N ARG A 117 5.88 -16.36 -7.94
CA ARG A 117 7.08 -17.06 -8.44
C ARG A 117 6.86 -17.92 -9.70
N PRO A 118 5.96 -18.91 -9.72
CA PRO A 118 5.81 -19.80 -10.87
C PRO A 118 5.24 -19.12 -12.13
N ILE A 119 4.46 -18.05 -11.96
CA ILE A 119 3.86 -17.30 -13.07
C ILE A 119 4.94 -16.42 -13.72
N VAL A 120 5.69 -15.69 -12.89
CA VAL A 120 6.75 -14.78 -13.35
C VAL A 120 7.90 -15.56 -14.00
N ASP A 121 8.29 -16.70 -13.43
CA ASP A 121 9.31 -17.57 -14.02
C ASP A 121 8.89 -18.18 -15.36
N ARG A 122 7.60 -18.29 -15.65
CA ARG A 122 7.11 -18.84 -16.94
C ARG A 122 6.99 -17.76 -18.02
N TYR A 123 6.48 -16.58 -17.69
CA TYR A 123 6.20 -15.52 -18.66
C TYR A 123 7.34 -14.50 -18.81
N PHE A 124 8.08 -14.20 -17.74
CA PHE A 124 9.01 -13.07 -17.68
C PHE A 124 10.46 -13.47 -17.37
N ARG A 125 10.79 -14.77 -17.42
CA ARG A 125 12.12 -15.30 -17.06
C ARG A 125 13.28 -14.56 -17.72
N GLN A 126 13.21 -14.35 -19.05
CA GLN A 126 14.31 -13.72 -19.79
C GLN A 126 14.51 -12.25 -19.41
N ARG A 127 13.42 -11.48 -19.29
CA ARG A 127 13.49 -10.06 -18.85
C ARG A 127 13.97 -9.96 -17.41
N LEU A 128 13.52 -10.87 -16.55
CA LEU A 128 13.93 -10.91 -15.15
C LEU A 128 15.41 -11.26 -15.00
N LEU A 129 15.92 -12.22 -15.78
CA LEU A 129 17.35 -12.56 -15.79
C LEU A 129 18.20 -11.38 -16.28
N ALA A 130 17.76 -10.66 -17.31
CA ALA A 130 18.44 -9.46 -17.78
C ALA A 130 18.46 -8.36 -16.71
N LEU A 131 17.34 -8.15 -16.01
CA LEU A 131 17.25 -7.17 -14.91
C LEU A 131 18.14 -7.58 -13.73
N ARG A 132 18.13 -8.86 -13.35
CA ARG A 132 18.92 -9.40 -12.25
C ARG A 132 20.43 -9.28 -12.52
N ARG A 133 20.87 -9.51 -13.77
CA ARG A 133 22.26 -9.28 -14.17
C ARG A 133 22.66 -7.81 -14.04
N LYS A 134 21.82 -6.88 -14.49
CA LYS A 134 22.06 -5.43 -14.33
C LYS A 134 22.16 -5.05 -12.84
N VAL A 135 21.27 -5.58 -12.02
CA VAL A 135 21.27 -5.33 -10.56
C VAL A 135 22.47 -5.97 -9.85
N MET A 136 22.99 -7.09 -10.35
CA MET A 136 24.22 -7.69 -9.83
C MET A 136 25.48 -6.90 -10.22
N LEU A 137 25.51 -6.30 -11.40
CA LEU A 137 26.61 -5.44 -11.84
C LEU A 137 26.63 -4.11 -11.05
N GLU A 138 25.46 -3.56 -10.75
CA GLU A 138 25.29 -2.25 -10.09
C GLU A 138 24.71 -2.38 -8.67
N GLN A 139 25.19 -3.33 -7.88
CA GLN A 139 24.72 -3.58 -6.50
C GLN A 139 24.80 -2.31 -5.63
N HIS A 140 25.85 -1.51 -5.79
CA HIS A 140 26.07 -0.29 -5.01
C HIS A 140 25.05 0.83 -5.35
N GLN A 141 24.52 0.84 -6.57
CA GLN A 141 23.52 1.84 -7.01
C GLN A 141 22.08 1.33 -6.89
N LEU A 142 21.87 0.08 -6.47
CA LEU A 142 20.55 -0.54 -6.39
C LEU A 142 19.55 0.26 -5.54
N PHE A 143 20.01 0.79 -4.41
CA PHE A 143 19.19 1.63 -3.54
C PHE A 143 18.72 2.91 -4.25
N MET A 144 19.65 3.63 -4.89
CA MET A 144 19.35 4.85 -5.65
C MET A 144 18.49 4.56 -6.88
N PHE A 145 18.73 3.45 -7.56
CA PHE A 145 17.93 3.01 -8.69
C PHE A 145 16.47 2.74 -8.29
N LEU A 146 16.26 2.01 -7.18
CA LEU A 146 14.92 1.74 -6.67
C LEU A 146 14.23 3.00 -6.16
N LEU A 147 14.96 3.87 -5.47
CA LEU A 147 14.43 5.15 -5.01
C LEU A 147 14.03 6.03 -6.20
N GLY A 148 14.89 6.13 -7.21
CA GLY A 148 14.61 6.86 -8.46
C GLY A 148 13.41 6.28 -9.20
N ALA A 149 13.31 4.95 -9.30
CA ALA A 149 12.16 4.29 -9.93
C ALA A 149 10.83 4.59 -9.21
N ARG A 150 10.86 4.89 -7.91
CA ARG A 150 9.67 5.27 -7.12
C ARG A 150 9.29 6.75 -7.27
N ILE A 151 10.27 7.60 -7.53
CA ILE A 151 10.06 9.04 -7.76
C ILE A 151 9.59 9.28 -9.20
N LEU A 152 10.02 8.44 -10.15
CA LEU A 152 9.60 8.53 -11.54
C LEU A 152 8.10 8.20 -11.69
N PRO A 153 7.28 9.11 -12.26
CA PRO A 153 5.84 8.91 -12.37
C PRO A 153 5.45 7.77 -13.34
N PHE A 154 6.38 7.34 -14.18
CA PHE A 154 6.16 6.28 -15.17
C PHE A 154 6.13 4.88 -14.57
N CYS A 155 6.76 4.66 -13.41
CA CYS A 155 6.83 3.32 -12.82
C CYS A 155 5.83 3.20 -11.67
N PRO A 156 4.78 2.37 -11.81
CA PRO A 156 3.81 2.21 -10.75
C PRO A 156 4.44 1.61 -9.49
N HIS A 157 4.15 2.21 -8.34
CA HIS A 157 4.70 1.79 -7.04
C HIS A 157 4.39 0.32 -6.72
N TRP A 158 3.19 -0.14 -7.10
CA TRP A 158 2.75 -1.51 -6.93
C TRP A 158 3.55 -2.51 -7.75
N LEU A 159 3.96 -2.13 -8.96
CA LEU A 159 4.75 -2.98 -9.85
C LEU A 159 6.13 -3.21 -9.26
N LEU A 160 6.76 -2.17 -8.71
CA LEU A 160 8.03 -2.31 -8.00
C LEU A 160 7.91 -3.27 -6.81
N ASN A 161 6.83 -3.20 -6.03
CA ASN A 161 6.61 -4.10 -4.89
C ASN A 161 6.50 -5.56 -5.32
N ILE A 162 5.79 -5.84 -6.41
CA ILE A 162 5.66 -7.19 -6.97
C ILE A 162 6.98 -7.67 -7.58
N CYS A 163 7.71 -6.81 -8.29
CA CYS A 163 8.94 -7.17 -9.00
C CYS A 163 10.14 -7.36 -8.07
N SER A 164 10.20 -6.62 -6.96
CA SER A 164 11.32 -6.62 -6.02
C SER A 164 11.80 -8.02 -5.57
N PRO A 165 10.93 -8.95 -5.14
CA PRO A 165 11.35 -10.29 -4.73
C PRO A 165 11.98 -11.11 -5.87
N PHE A 166 11.57 -10.86 -7.12
CA PHE A 166 12.07 -11.59 -8.28
C PHE A 166 13.44 -11.10 -8.75
N VAL A 167 13.71 -9.81 -8.56
CA VAL A 167 14.99 -9.19 -8.87
C VAL A 167 16.08 -9.60 -7.86
N GLY A 168 15.68 -10.15 -6.71
CA GLY A 168 16.60 -10.61 -5.66
C GLY A 168 17.00 -9.50 -4.68
N ILE A 169 16.13 -8.50 -4.53
CA ILE A 169 16.33 -7.39 -3.59
C ILE A 169 15.98 -7.86 -2.18
N SER A 170 16.76 -7.47 -1.17
CA SER A 170 16.45 -7.82 0.22
C SER A 170 15.22 -7.04 0.72
N LEU A 171 14.36 -7.71 1.49
CA LEU A 171 13.18 -7.10 2.11
C LEU A 171 13.48 -5.82 2.92
N PRO A 172 14.53 -5.74 3.77
CA PRO A 172 14.83 -4.50 4.46
C PRO A 172 15.22 -3.34 3.52
N LEU A 173 15.92 -3.63 2.41
CA LEU A 173 16.27 -2.62 1.42
C LEU A 173 15.04 -2.16 0.63
N HIS A 174 14.12 -3.08 0.34
CA HIS A 174 12.83 -2.73 -0.24
C HIS A 174 12.00 -1.85 0.70
N ALA A 175 11.86 -2.24 1.97
CA ALA A 175 11.09 -1.50 2.97
C ALA A 175 11.68 -0.11 3.23
N SER A 176 13.01 0.03 3.30
CA SER A 176 13.67 1.32 3.49
C SER A 176 13.46 2.25 2.29
N THR A 177 13.56 1.75 1.05
CA THR A 177 13.29 2.58 -0.15
C THR A 177 11.83 3.02 -0.22
N VAL A 178 10.88 2.18 0.20
CA VAL A 178 9.46 2.54 0.29
C VAL A 178 9.26 3.63 1.33
N LEU A 179 9.81 3.45 2.54
CA LEU A 179 9.64 4.41 3.62
C LEU A 179 10.24 5.77 3.25
N ILE A 180 11.48 5.80 2.76
CA ILE A 180 12.17 7.03 2.35
C ILE A 180 11.49 7.66 1.14
N GLY A 181 11.13 6.87 0.13
CA GLY A 181 10.45 7.39 -1.06
C GLY A 181 9.08 7.99 -0.74
N THR A 182 8.31 7.33 0.12
CA THR A 182 6.98 7.82 0.54
C THR A 182 7.10 9.07 1.39
N PHE A 183 8.05 9.09 2.32
CA PHE A 183 8.33 10.25 3.15
C PHE A 183 8.79 11.44 2.31
N LEU A 184 9.64 11.23 1.30
CA LEU A 184 10.09 12.30 0.41
C LEU A 184 8.94 12.84 -0.46
N LEU A 185 8.12 11.95 -1.01
CA LEU A 185 6.96 12.34 -1.85
C LEU A 185 5.90 13.11 -1.04
N LEU A 186 5.55 12.63 0.15
CA LEU A 186 4.55 13.27 1.01
C LEU A 186 5.11 14.47 1.78
N GLY A 187 6.38 14.43 2.17
CA GLY A 187 7.08 15.53 2.84
C GLY A 187 7.24 16.72 1.90
N CYS A 188 7.50 16.50 0.61
CA CYS A 188 7.50 17.57 -0.38
C CYS A 188 6.12 18.24 -0.50
N TRP A 189 5.04 17.46 -0.42
CA TRP A 189 3.68 17.99 -0.37
C TRP A 189 3.42 18.79 0.92
N THR A 190 3.87 18.27 2.07
CA THR A 190 3.70 18.93 3.39
C THR A 190 4.40 20.28 3.48
N ILE A 191 5.50 20.50 2.74
CA ILE A 191 6.26 21.76 2.74
C ILE A 191 5.64 22.80 1.79
N LEU A 192 4.82 22.37 0.82
CA LEU A 192 4.22 23.24 -0.19
C LEU A 192 2.89 23.88 0.23
N HIS A 193 2.37 23.52 1.42
CA HIS A 193 1.10 23.98 2.00
C HIS A 193 1.30 24.43 3.44
#